data_AF-A0A0L0SMB5-F1
#
_entry.id   AF-A0A0L0SMB5-F1
#
_cell.length_a   1.000
_cell.length_b   1.000
_cell.length_c   1.000
_cell.angle_alpha   90.00
_cell.angle_beta   90.00
_cell.angle_gamma   90.00
#
_symmetry.space_group_name_H-M   'P 1'
#
loop_
_entity.id
_entity.type
_entity.pdbx_description
1 polymer ?
#
loop_
_entity_poly.entity_id
_entity_poly.type
_entity_poly.pdbx_seq_one_letter_code
_entity_poly.pdbx_strand_id
1 'polypeptide(L)'
;MPMSGSRGDANLVMKCKFCRREGSISYVDTFTSPDAPFSTTKVECRGLDITVWHPRTGWTVSAADSSTVWTDVDLSEDWFEYDDKAGVPVSIAELLPTVTRL
;
A
#
# COMPACT_ATOMS: atom_id res chain seq x y z
N MET A 1 -17.17 -6.55 3.25
CA MET A 1 -17.29 -7.97 3.64
C MET A 1 -17.97 -7.97 5.00
N PRO A 2 -19.18 -8.54 5.09
CA PRO A 2 -19.97 -8.47 6.31
C PRO A 2 -19.24 -9.15 7.46
N MET A 3 -19.21 -8.52 8.63
CA MET A 3 -18.63 -9.09 9.84
C MET A 3 -19.67 -9.85 10.65
N SER A 4 -19.28 -10.99 11.25
CA SER A 4 -20.19 -11.80 12.05
C SER A 4 -20.61 -11.06 13.33
N GLY A 5 -21.92 -10.93 13.57
CA GLY A 5 -22.44 -10.31 14.80
C GLY A 5 -22.26 -8.78 14.88
N SER A 6 -21.92 -8.13 13.77
CA SER A 6 -21.83 -6.67 13.64
C SER A 6 -22.70 -6.20 12.48
N ARG A 7 -23.06 -4.91 12.48
CA ARG A 7 -23.69 -4.25 11.32
C ARG A 7 -22.67 -3.68 10.33
N GLY A 8 -21.37 -3.76 10.66
CA GLY A 8 -20.30 -3.18 9.85
C GLY A 8 -19.74 -4.13 8.80
N ASP A 9 -19.16 -3.53 7.76
CA ASP A 9 -18.36 -4.18 6.73
C ASP A 9 -16.86 -3.93 6.96
N ALA A 10 -16.02 -4.86 6.50
CA ALA A 10 -14.58 -4.70 6.42
C ALA A 10 -14.02 -5.05 5.04
N ASN A 11 -12.78 -4.65 4.74
CA ASN A 11 -12.10 -5.00 3.49
C ASN A 11 -11.58 -6.44 3.52
N LEU A 12 -11.12 -6.90 4.68
CA LEU A 12 -10.76 -8.28 4.95
C LEU A 12 -11.51 -8.77 6.18
N VAL A 13 -12.12 -9.95 6.09
CA VAL A 13 -12.63 -10.72 7.24
C VAL A 13 -12.06 -12.13 7.11
N MET A 14 -11.39 -12.62 8.14
CA MET A 14 -10.80 -13.95 8.13
C MET A 14 -10.90 -14.65 9.47
N LYS A 15 -10.95 -15.98 9.43
CA LYS A 15 -11.01 -16.83 10.62
C LYS A 15 -9.67 -17.53 10.83
N CYS A 16 -9.10 -17.39 12.02
CA CYS A 16 -7.88 -18.09 12.40
C CYS A 16 -8.09 -19.61 12.27
N LYS A 17 -7.24 -20.28 11.48
CA LYS A 17 -7.34 -21.73 11.26
C LYS A 17 -7.11 -22.54 12.54
N PHE A 18 -6.35 -21.99 13.49
CA PHE A 18 -6.04 -22.61 14.78
C PHE A 18 -7.12 -22.34 15.84
N CYS A 19 -7.24 -21.10 16.33
CA CYS A 19 -8.14 -20.77 17.45
C CYS A 19 -9.58 -20.44 17.06
N ARG A 20 -9.90 -20.47 15.76
CA ARG A 20 -11.23 -20.17 15.19
C ARG A 20 -11.78 -18.76 15.48
N ARG A 21 -11.02 -17.85 16.10
CA ARG A 21 -11.43 -16.45 16.23
C ARG A 21 -11.49 -15.77 14.87
N GLU A 22 -12.51 -14.94 14.67
CA GLU A 22 -12.65 -14.06 13.51
C GLU A 22 -11.89 -12.76 13.77
N GLY A 23 -11.25 -12.24 12.74
CA GLY A 23 -10.65 -10.93 12.75
C GLY A 23 -10.86 -10.21 11.43
N SER A 24 -10.67 -8.89 11.44
CA SER A 24 -10.92 -8.03 10.29
C SER A 24 -9.87 -6.94 10.14
N ILE A 25 -9.74 -6.45 8.89
CA ILE A 25 -8.94 -5.28 8.53
C ILE A 25 -9.78 -4.38 7.63
N SER A 26 -9.82 -3.09 7.95
CA SER A 26 -10.52 -2.07 7.18
C SER A 26 -9.59 -0.91 6.84
N TYR A 27 -9.65 -0.42 5.61
CA TYR A 27 -9.02 0.85 5.26
C TYR A 27 -9.73 1.98 5.99
N VAL A 28 -8.94 2.88 6.59
CA VAL A 28 -9.46 4.02 7.33
C VAL A 28 -9.19 5.30 6.55
N ASP A 29 -7.93 5.49 6.16
CA ASP A 29 -7.48 6.72 5.53
C ASP A 29 -6.21 6.47 4.71
N THR A 30 -5.95 7.33 3.74
CA THR A 30 -4.68 7.37 3.00
C THR A 30 -4.13 8.78 3.09
N PHE A 31 -2.91 8.88 3.60
CA PHE A 31 -2.24 10.16 3.81
C PHE A 31 -1.02 10.27 2.91
N THR A 32 -0.98 11.32 2.11
CA THR A 32 0.21 11.73 1.35
C THR A 32 0.76 12.98 2.02
N SER A 33 1.93 12.87 2.65
CA SER A 33 2.63 14.06 3.14
C SER A 33 3.23 14.81 1.94
N PRO A 34 3.20 16.15 1.90
CA PRO A 34 3.94 16.92 0.90
C PRO A 34 5.43 16.57 0.86
N ASP A 35 5.98 16.17 2.01
CA ASP A 35 7.40 15.83 2.17
C ASP A 35 7.67 14.31 2.09
N ALA A 36 6.64 13.48 1.86
CA ALA A 36 6.82 12.03 1.75
C ALA A 36 6.88 11.60 0.28
N PRO A 37 7.84 10.74 -0.10
CA PRO A 37 7.92 10.23 -1.47
C PRO A 37 6.81 9.22 -1.81
N PHE A 38 5.99 8.82 -0.83
CA PHE A 38 4.89 7.87 -1.02
C PHE A 38 3.69 8.20 -0.13
N SER A 39 2.51 7.81 -0.62
CA SER A 39 1.28 7.78 0.16
C SER A 39 1.33 6.65 1.19
N THR A 40 0.90 6.92 2.42
CA THR A 40 0.81 5.95 3.51
C THR A 40 -0.65 5.65 3.83
N THR A 41 -1.01 4.38 3.86
CA THR A 41 -2.38 3.93 4.16
C THR A 41 -2.51 3.51 5.62
N LYS A 42 -3.54 4.03 6.30
CA LYS A 42 -3.95 3.60 7.63
C LYS A 42 -5.04 2.56 7.53
N VAL A 43 -4.89 1.51 8.33
CA VAL A 43 -5.86 0.42 8.44
C VAL A 43 -6.22 0.19 9.90
N GLU A 44 -7.48 -0.12 10.14
CA GLU A 44 -7.97 -0.58 11.43
C GLU A 44 -7.93 -2.10 11.45
N CYS A 45 -7.24 -2.67 12.43
CA CYS A 45 -7.13 -4.12 12.60
C CYS A 45 -7.86 -4.57 13.88
N ARG A 46 -8.68 -5.62 13.78
CA ARG A 46 -9.37 -6.25 14.90
C ARG A 46 -9.08 -7.75 14.90
N GLY A 47 -8.36 -8.23 15.92
CA GLY A 47 -8.03 -9.67 16.05
C GLY A 47 -7.01 -10.19 15.02
N LEU A 48 -6.36 -9.29 14.28
CA LEU A 48 -5.30 -9.55 13.30
C LEU A 48 -4.20 -8.49 13.49
N ASP A 49 -2.96 -8.87 13.19
CA ASP A 49 -1.83 -7.95 13.09
C ASP A 49 -1.22 -8.08 11.69
N ILE A 50 -0.83 -6.95 11.10
CA ILE A 50 -0.07 -6.93 9.85
C ILE A 50 1.41 -7.00 10.21
N THR A 51 2.09 -8.05 9.74
CA THR A 51 3.51 -8.27 10.03
C THR A 51 4.42 -7.85 8.89
N VAL A 52 3.92 -7.87 7.66
CA VAL A 52 4.67 -7.52 6.45
C VAL A 52 3.69 -7.01 5.40
N TRP A 53 4.17 -6.09 4.56
CA TRP A 53 3.47 -5.70 3.35
C TRP A 53 4.42 -5.77 2.16
N HIS A 54 3.86 -6.02 0.98
CA HIS A 54 4.62 -6.14 -0.26
C HIS A 54 3.96 -5.25 -1.31
N PRO A 55 4.63 -4.19 -1.79
CA PRO A 55 4.18 -3.48 -2.97
C PRO A 55 4.15 -4.44 -4.16
N ARG A 56 3.12 -4.31 -5.00
CA ARG A 56 2.94 -5.11 -6.23
C ARG A 56 2.65 -4.15 -7.38
N THR A 57 1.78 -4.54 -8.29
CA THR A 57 1.30 -3.74 -9.43
C THR A 57 0.25 -2.69 -9.04
N GLY A 58 -0.01 -1.76 -9.95
CA GLY A 58 -1.12 -0.81 -9.87
C GLY A 58 -0.75 0.55 -9.30
N TRP A 59 0.55 0.86 -9.20
CA TRP A 59 1.02 2.16 -8.75
C TRP A 59 0.95 3.19 -9.86
N THR A 60 0.70 4.44 -9.45
CA THR A 60 0.91 5.62 -10.27
C THR A 60 2.15 6.32 -9.77
N VAL A 61 3.13 6.51 -10.65
CA VAL A 61 4.39 7.21 -10.38
C VAL A 61 4.42 8.49 -11.20
N SER A 62 4.69 9.61 -10.55
CA SER A 62 4.86 10.91 -11.20
C SER A 62 6.33 11.31 -11.18
N ALA A 63 6.84 11.80 -12.31
CA ALA A 63 8.18 12.34 -12.38
C ALA A 63 8.34 13.56 -11.45
N ALA A 64 9.52 13.72 -10.85
CA ALA A 64 9.81 14.85 -9.95
C ALA A 64 9.88 16.19 -10.71
N ASP A 65 10.49 16.16 -11.90
CA ASP A 65 10.89 17.38 -12.63
C ASP A 65 10.16 17.55 -13.98
N SER A 66 9.18 16.70 -14.28
CA SER A 66 8.43 16.75 -15.54
C SER A 66 6.95 16.40 -15.37
N SER A 67 6.20 16.48 -16.47
CA SER A 67 4.80 16.04 -16.53
C SER A 67 4.64 14.58 -16.96
N THR A 68 5.69 13.76 -16.86
CA THR A 68 5.62 12.33 -17.16
C THR A 68 4.96 11.59 -16.00
N VAL A 69 4.03 10.69 -16.33
CA VAL A 69 3.29 9.86 -15.37
C VAL A 69 3.26 8.44 -15.90
N TRP A 70 3.65 7.49 -15.05
CA TRP A 70 3.57 6.06 -15.32
C TRP A 70 2.43 5.45 -14.50
N THR A 71 1.58 4.68 -15.15
CA THR A 71 0.44 3.97 -14.52
C THR A 71 0.66 2.48 -14.55
N ASP A 72 -0.03 1.75 -13.69
CA ASP A 72 0.09 0.29 -13.55
C ASP A 72 1.53 -0.19 -13.26
N VAL A 73 2.33 0.66 -12.61
CA VAL A 73 3.71 0.34 -12.23
C VAL A 73 3.72 -0.82 -11.24
N ASP A 74 4.64 -1.78 -11.47
CA ASP A 74 4.95 -2.87 -10.56
C ASP A 74 6.15 -2.50 -9.70
N LEU A 75 5.93 -2.48 -8.39
CA LEU A 75 6.95 -2.21 -7.37
C LEU A 75 7.27 -3.46 -6.54
N SER A 76 6.97 -4.66 -7.06
CA SER A 76 7.41 -5.91 -6.43
C SER A 76 8.92 -6.14 -6.50
N GLU A 77 9.60 -5.43 -7.40
CA GLU A 77 11.06 -5.37 -7.58
C GLU A 77 11.48 -3.91 -7.82
N ASP A 78 12.79 -3.66 -7.97
CA ASP A 78 13.30 -2.34 -8.34
C ASP A 78 12.76 -1.90 -9.70
N TRP A 79 12.25 -0.68 -9.77
CA TRP A 79 11.67 -0.10 -10.98
C TRP A 79 12.61 0.96 -11.56
N PHE A 80 12.87 0.86 -12.86
CA PHE A 80 13.73 1.77 -13.61
C PHE A 80 13.02 2.20 -14.88
N GLU A 81 13.15 3.47 -15.22
CA GLU A 81 12.58 4.03 -16.43
C GLU A 81 13.39 5.24 -16.91
N TYR A 82 13.07 5.76 -18.09
CA TYR A 82 13.69 6.98 -18.60
C TYR A 82 12.63 8.07 -18.80
N ASP A 83 12.86 9.25 -18.22
CA ASP A 83 12.00 10.40 -18.45
C ASP A 83 12.48 11.17 -19.69
N ASP A 84 11.88 10.88 -20.84
CA ASP A 84 12.22 11.54 -22.12
C ASP A 84 12.04 13.07 -22.06
N LYS A 85 11.10 13.58 -21.25
CA LYS A 85 10.84 15.03 -21.17
C LYS A 85 11.94 15.76 -20.40
N ALA A 86 12.50 15.12 -19.39
CA ALA A 86 13.61 15.68 -18.60
C ALA A 86 14.99 15.23 -19.11
N GLY A 87 15.04 14.19 -19.96
CA GLY A 87 16.28 13.62 -20.50
C GLY A 87 17.14 12.95 -19.44
N VAL A 88 16.52 12.30 -18.45
CA VAL A 88 17.23 11.66 -17.32
C VAL A 88 16.68 10.27 -17.00
N PRO A 89 17.51 9.34 -16.51
CA PRO A 89 17.02 8.09 -15.93
C PRO A 89 16.33 8.37 -14.60
N VAL A 90 15.26 7.62 -14.31
CA VAL A 90 14.50 7.67 -13.06
C VAL A 90 14.35 6.26 -12.50
N SER A 91 14.22 6.14 -11.19
CA SER A 91 14.07 4.85 -10.54
C SER A 91 13.38 4.92 -9.19
N ILE A 92 12.73 3.83 -8.82
CA ILE A 92 12.31 3.52 -7.45
C ILE A 92 12.97 2.19 -7.11
N ALA A 93 14.02 2.23 -6.28
CA ALA A 93 14.82 1.06 -5.93
C ALA A 93 15.01 0.96 -4.42
N GLU A 94 15.41 -0.23 -3.96
CA GLU A 94 15.71 -0.52 -2.55
C GLU A 94 14.53 -0.21 -1.61
N LEU A 95 13.30 -0.44 -2.09
CA LEU A 95 12.10 -0.24 -1.29
C LEU A 95 12.16 -1.10 -0.02
N LEU A 96 11.95 -0.45 1.12
CA LEU A 96 11.82 -1.11 2.43
C LEU A 96 10.39 -0.92 2.96
N PRO A 97 9.47 -1.85 2.63
CA PRO A 97 8.11 -1.86 3.14
C PRO A 97 8.05 -1.90 4.67
N THR A 98 7.67 -0.79 5.31
CA THR A 98 7.46 -0.73 6.77
C THR A 98 5.98 -0.80 7.15
N VAL A 99 5.66 -1.54 8.20
CA VAL A 99 4.36 -1.48 8.89
C VAL A 99 4.61 -0.96 10.31
N THR A 100 3.95 0.14 10.66
CA THR A 100 4.08 0.76 12.00
C THR A 100 2.75 0.68 12.73
N ARG A 101 2.79 0.21 13.98
CA ARG A 101 1.65 0.26 14.88
C ARG A 101 1.57 1.66 15.50
N LEU A 102 0.42 2.31 15.33
CA LEU A 102 0.10 3.62 15.92
C LEU A 102 -0.46 3.48 17.34
#